data_AF-A0A173W751-F1
#
_entry.id   AF-A0A173W751-F1
#
_cell.length_a   1.000
_cell.length_b   1.000
_cell.length_c   1.000
_cell.angle_alpha   90.00
_cell.angle_beta   90.00
_cell.angle_gamma   90.00
#
_symmetry.space_group_name_H-M   'P 1'
#
loop_
_entity.id
_entity.type
_entity.pdbx_description
1 polymer ?
#
loop_
_entity_poly.entity_id
_entity_poly.type
_entity_poly.pdbx_seq_one_letter_code
_entity_poly.pdbx_strand_id
1 'polypeptide(L)'
;MEHDMRQTAVEPEESLEQMMQEGAEARRKQLYRHKLPEERTLTAMLTAMTKAELDDIRFNLNVTGASSLKKAELTARLCPAITSFAERWMMSLLEDEYNLFRDFAANGGQSESLSDEDDRLDYLRGLGFLSCGKSGETLVWYMPEEVLAVFGQMDTQGFHDRVLLNTEVARFAAGILYACGYLNYEQLFERVVSYLEAERAQALSFMDFVGIMLNASCWKNTVVALPQGVKYYTLIDEDALEDEQLRRSDLDFAALTRAEAWAAGADSYTPDTPACRALIQFFMQEHGCDVMKAADITGEITILLQNGGTMQEAVEYLEDLRLMQDEDKAEAILAPLAALNNATRLWQLKGHTPEELMAMTGEGRVIPFNQVHKAKVGRNDPCPCGSGKKYKNCCLRKDEQ
;
A
#
# COMPACT_ATOMS: atom_id res chain seq x y z
N MET A 1 -3.68 48.28 -32.64
CA MET A 1 -3.36 46.86 -32.53
C MET A 1 -3.35 46.53 -31.04
N GLU A 2 -4.55 46.38 -30.48
CA GLU A 2 -4.76 45.87 -29.13
C GLU A 2 -4.59 44.36 -29.21
N HIS A 3 -3.65 43.82 -28.44
CA HIS A 3 -3.39 42.39 -28.39
C HIS A 3 -4.29 41.77 -27.33
N ASP A 4 -5.18 40.91 -27.80
CA ASP A 4 -6.17 40.12 -27.08
C ASP A 4 -5.47 39.23 -26.02
N MET A 5 -5.52 39.64 -24.75
CA MET A 5 -5.25 38.78 -23.60
C MET A 5 -6.56 38.09 -23.21
N ARG A 6 -6.84 36.96 -23.86
CA ARG A 6 -7.88 36.04 -23.39
C ARG A 6 -7.46 35.47 -22.04
N GLN A 7 -8.07 35.97 -20.99
CA GLN A 7 -8.14 35.32 -19.69
C GLN A 7 -8.78 33.95 -19.89
N THR A 8 -7.98 32.88 -19.89
CA THR A 8 -8.47 31.56 -19.54
C THR A 8 -8.85 31.63 -18.07
N ALA A 9 -10.14 31.83 -17.81
CA ALA A 9 -10.72 31.56 -16.51
C ALA A 9 -10.41 30.10 -16.18
N VAL A 10 -9.58 29.88 -15.16
CA VAL A 10 -9.39 28.57 -14.54
C VAL A 10 -10.74 28.25 -13.88
N GLU A 11 -11.42 27.22 -14.38
CA GLU A 11 -12.64 26.72 -13.74
C GLU A 11 -12.32 26.32 -12.29
N PRO A 12 -13.27 26.46 -11.34
CA PRO A 12 -13.01 26.10 -9.95
C PRO A 12 -12.60 24.63 -9.88
N GLU A 13 -11.40 24.37 -9.33
CA GLU A 13 -10.92 23.01 -9.05
C GLU A 13 -11.98 22.29 -8.21
N GLU A 14 -12.50 21.21 -8.77
CA GLU A 14 -13.39 20.27 -8.07
C GLU A 14 -12.65 19.71 -6.86
N SER A 15 -13.31 19.65 -5.69
CA SER A 15 -12.62 19.16 -4.50
C SER A 15 -12.37 17.64 -4.61
N LEU A 16 -11.31 17.13 -3.99
CA LEU A 16 -11.03 15.69 -3.93
C LEU A 16 -12.24 14.89 -3.43
N GLU A 17 -12.96 15.43 -2.44
CA GLU A 17 -14.18 14.83 -1.90
C GLU A 17 -15.29 14.72 -2.94
N GLN A 18 -15.49 15.75 -3.77
CA GLN A 18 -16.45 15.72 -4.87
C GLN A 18 -16.06 14.66 -5.90
N MET A 19 -14.80 14.61 -6.33
CA MET A 19 -14.31 13.60 -7.27
C MET A 19 -14.51 12.17 -6.76
N MET A 20 -14.26 11.94 -5.46
CA MET A 20 -14.49 10.64 -4.83
C MET A 20 -15.98 10.25 -4.81
N GLN A 21 -16.87 11.20 -4.51
CA GLN A 21 -18.32 10.97 -4.53
C GLN A 21 -18.82 10.66 -5.93
N GLU A 22 -18.39 11.42 -6.94
CA GLU A 22 -18.76 11.17 -8.34
C GLU A 22 -18.27 9.81 -8.83
N GLY A 23 -17.03 9.43 -8.47
CA GLY A 23 -16.46 8.11 -8.75
C GLY A 23 -17.28 6.98 -8.11
N ALA A 24 -17.64 7.11 -6.83
CA ALA A 24 -18.46 6.14 -6.12
C ALA A 24 -19.85 5.98 -6.76
N GLU A 25 -20.49 7.09 -7.16
CA GLU A 25 -21.77 7.05 -7.86
C GLU A 25 -21.66 6.41 -9.24
N ALA A 26 -20.62 6.73 -10.01
CA ALA A 26 -20.38 6.16 -11.33
C ALA A 26 -20.16 4.65 -11.24
N ARG A 27 -19.32 4.21 -10.29
CA ARG A 27 -19.11 2.79 -9.97
C ARG A 27 -20.41 2.10 -9.59
N ARG A 28 -21.18 2.70 -8.69
CA ARG A 28 -22.49 2.15 -8.27
C ARG A 28 -23.45 2.02 -9.45
N LYS A 29 -23.55 3.01 -10.34
CA LYS A 29 -24.34 2.91 -11.58
C LYS A 29 -23.88 1.73 -12.44
N GLN A 30 -22.57 1.45 -12.52
CA GLN A 30 -22.04 0.30 -13.25
C GLN A 30 -22.40 -1.05 -12.62
N LEU A 31 -22.38 -1.18 -11.29
CA LEU A 31 -22.74 -2.42 -10.58
C LEU A 31 -24.22 -2.80 -10.81
N TYR A 32 -25.12 -1.81 -10.78
CA TYR A 32 -26.58 -2.02 -10.82
C TYR A 32 -27.19 -2.03 -12.23
N ARG A 33 -26.38 -1.88 -13.28
CA ARG A 33 -26.89 -1.74 -14.66
C ARG A 33 -27.49 -3.02 -15.26
N HIS A 34 -27.03 -4.18 -14.78
CA HIS A 34 -27.38 -5.48 -15.33
C HIS A 34 -28.38 -6.20 -14.43
N LYS A 35 -29.30 -6.95 -15.03
CA LYS A 35 -30.12 -7.90 -14.29
C LYS A 35 -29.28 -9.11 -13.91
N LEU A 36 -29.59 -9.72 -12.77
CA LEU A 36 -29.02 -11.02 -12.41
C LEU A 36 -29.41 -12.05 -13.50
N PRO A 37 -28.44 -12.78 -14.09
CA PRO A 37 -28.76 -13.75 -15.13
C PRO A 37 -29.45 -14.99 -14.55
N GLU A 38 -30.27 -15.65 -15.37
CA GLU A 38 -30.93 -16.91 -15.00
C GLU A 38 -29.92 -18.05 -14.81
N GLU A 39 -28.93 -18.12 -15.69
CA GLU A 39 -27.81 -19.05 -15.62
C GLU A 39 -26.55 -18.33 -15.14
N ARG A 40 -25.80 -18.96 -14.22
CA ARG A 40 -24.56 -18.42 -13.66
C ARG A 40 -23.34 -19.08 -14.30
N THR A 41 -23.41 -19.33 -15.61
CA THR A 41 -22.26 -19.83 -16.37
C THR A 41 -21.36 -18.67 -16.77
N LEU A 42 -20.08 -18.93 -17.03
CA LEU A 42 -19.15 -17.93 -17.59
C LEU A 42 -19.69 -17.35 -18.89
N THR A 43 -20.28 -18.19 -19.73
CA THR A 43 -20.84 -17.76 -21.01
C THR A 43 -21.99 -16.77 -20.80
N ALA A 44 -22.92 -17.06 -19.88
CA ALA A 44 -24.02 -16.15 -19.56
C ALA A 44 -23.51 -14.83 -18.96
N MET A 45 -22.59 -14.90 -17.99
CA MET A 45 -21.95 -13.74 -17.37
C MET A 45 -21.31 -12.81 -18.42
N LEU A 46 -20.39 -13.34 -19.22
CA LEU A 46 -19.64 -12.57 -20.22
C LEU A 46 -20.55 -12.05 -21.34
N THR A 47 -21.62 -12.77 -21.67
CA THR A 47 -22.61 -12.29 -22.66
C THR A 47 -23.39 -11.09 -22.14
N ALA A 48 -23.62 -10.96 -20.83
CA ALA A 48 -24.27 -9.81 -20.22
C ALA A 48 -23.35 -8.57 -20.15
N MET A 49 -22.05 -8.76 -19.93
CA MET A 49 -21.05 -7.68 -19.79
C MET A 49 -20.93 -6.77 -21.02
N THR A 50 -20.41 -5.55 -20.90
CA THR A 50 -20.13 -4.69 -22.07
C THR A 50 -18.86 -5.14 -22.79
N LYS A 51 -18.68 -4.74 -24.06
CA LYS A 51 -17.43 -5.05 -24.79
C LYS A 51 -16.19 -4.50 -24.07
N ALA A 52 -16.29 -3.31 -23.46
CA ALA A 52 -15.23 -2.72 -22.65
C ALA A 52 -14.83 -3.64 -21.49
N GLU A 53 -15.78 -4.14 -20.70
CA GLU A 53 -15.48 -5.07 -19.59
C GLU A 53 -14.85 -6.38 -20.07
N LEU A 54 -15.28 -6.90 -21.24
CA LEU A 54 -14.63 -8.07 -21.83
C LEU A 54 -13.19 -7.77 -22.26
N ASP A 55 -12.93 -6.56 -22.75
CA ASP A 55 -11.57 -6.12 -23.09
C ASP A 55 -10.70 -5.91 -21.85
N ASP A 56 -11.26 -5.47 -20.73
CA ASP A 56 -10.57 -5.37 -19.45
C ASP A 56 -10.17 -6.76 -18.95
N ILE A 57 -11.10 -7.73 -18.96
CA ILE A 57 -10.79 -9.14 -18.64
C ILE A 57 -9.71 -9.67 -19.59
N ARG A 58 -9.85 -9.43 -20.90
CA ARG A 58 -8.85 -9.85 -21.90
C ARG A 58 -7.46 -9.27 -21.60
N PHE A 59 -7.39 -8.01 -21.19
CA PHE A 59 -6.14 -7.34 -20.84
C PHE A 59 -5.53 -7.94 -19.57
N ASN A 60 -6.32 -8.06 -18.50
CA ASN A 60 -5.86 -8.59 -17.20
C ASN A 60 -5.38 -10.05 -17.30
N LEU A 61 -6.07 -10.86 -18.10
CA LEU A 61 -5.67 -12.25 -18.36
C LEU A 61 -4.56 -12.39 -19.42
N ASN A 62 -4.10 -11.28 -19.98
CA ASN A 62 -3.11 -11.21 -21.06
C ASN A 62 -3.46 -12.11 -22.27
N VAL A 63 -4.73 -12.10 -22.68
CA VAL A 63 -5.21 -12.87 -23.85
C VAL A 63 -4.85 -12.10 -25.13
N THR A 64 -3.80 -12.58 -25.79
CA THR A 64 -3.25 -11.96 -27.01
C THR A 64 -4.04 -12.33 -28.28
N GLY A 65 -3.94 -11.50 -29.31
CA GLY A 65 -4.58 -11.73 -30.62
C GLY A 65 -6.12 -11.68 -30.60
N ALA A 66 -6.72 -11.10 -29.56
CA ALA A 66 -8.17 -11.10 -29.35
C ALA A 66 -8.81 -9.70 -29.33
N SER A 67 -8.04 -8.62 -29.52
CA SER A 67 -8.52 -7.23 -29.40
C SER A 67 -9.54 -6.83 -30.49
N SER A 68 -9.44 -7.41 -31.69
CA SER A 68 -10.37 -7.15 -32.80
C SER A 68 -11.62 -8.02 -32.79
N LEU A 69 -11.72 -8.98 -31.86
CA LEU A 69 -12.84 -9.92 -31.81
C LEU A 69 -14.14 -9.21 -31.43
N LYS A 70 -15.24 -9.64 -32.06
CA LYS A 70 -16.58 -9.21 -31.65
C LYS A 70 -16.96 -9.87 -30.33
N LYS A 71 -17.97 -9.31 -29.65
CA LYS A 71 -18.38 -9.74 -28.30
C LYS A 71 -18.54 -11.27 -28.16
N ALA A 72 -19.28 -11.92 -29.04
CA ALA A 72 -19.52 -13.36 -28.97
C ALA A 72 -18.24 -14.20 -29.14
N GLU A 73 -17.37 -13.82 -30.08
CA GLU A 73 -16.09 -14.48 -30.32
C GLU A 73 -15.12 -14.27 -29.14
N LEU A 74 -15.13 -13.06 -28.56
CA LEU A 74 -14.33 -12.73 -27.39
C LEU A 74 -14.80 -13.52 -26.17
N THR A 75 -16.10 -13.59 -25.92
CA THR A 75 -16.68 -14.44 -24.85
C THR A 75 -16.20 -15.88 -24.96
N ALA A 76 -16.31 -16.50 -26.15
CA ALA A 76 -15.87 -17.87 -26.37
C ALA A 76 -14.36 -18.06 -26.11
N ARG A 77 -13.53 -17.03 -26.37
CA ARG A 77 -12.10 -17.04 -26.08
C ARG A 77 -11.77 -16.82 -24.61
N LEU A 78 -12.58 -16.04 -23.90
CA LEU A 78 -12.35 -15.72 -22.49
C LEU A 78 -12.75 -16.87 -21.55
N CYS A 79 -13.82 -17.61 -21.83
CA CYS A 79 -14.25 -18.71 -20.96
C CYS A 79 -13.11 -19.68 -20.56
N PRO A 80 -12.37 -20.32 -21.49
CA PRO A 80 -11.27 -21.21 -21.13
C PRO A 80 -10.04 -20.47 -20.59
N ALA A 81 -9.86 -19.19 -20.93
CA ALA A 81 -8.76 -18.39 -20.39
C ALA A 81 -8.98 -18.06 -18.90
N ILE A 82 -10.22 -17.75 -18.51
CA ILE A 82 -10.61 -17.48 -17.12
C ILE A 82 -10.37 -18.71 -16.26
N THR A 83 -10.85 -19.89 -16.67
CA THR A 83 -10.69 -21.11 -15.86
C THR A 83 -9.22 -21.51 -15.71
N SER A 84 -8.43 -21.46 -16.80
CA SER A 84 -6.99 -21.74 -16.75
C SER A 84 -6.20 -20.69 -15.94
N PHE A 85 -6.67 -19.45 -15.89
CA PHE A 85 -6.09 -18.43 -15.02
C PHE A 85 -6.48 -18.65 -13.56
N ALA A 86 -7.74 -18.99 -13.28
CA ALA A 86 -8.23 -19.30 -11.93
C ALA A 86 -7.39 -20.40 -11.25
N GLU A 87 -7.13 -21.51 -11.95
CA GLU A 87 -6.29 -22.60 -11.43
C GLU A 87 -4.90 -22.14 -10.96
N ARG A 88 -4.29 -21.20 -11.70
CA ARG A 88 -2.95 -20.69 -11.40
C ARG A 88 -2.98 -19.60 -10.33
N TRP A 89 -3.94 -18.68 -10.44
CA TRP A 89 -4.08 -17.54 -9.52
C TRP A 89 -4.52 -18.00 -8.13
N MET A 90 -5.37 -19.02 -8.02
CA MET A 90 -5.83 -19.53 -6.72
C MET A 90 -4.70 -20.07 -5.84
N MET A 91 -3.55 -20.41 -6.42
CA MET A 91 -2.37 -20.85 -5.66
C MET A 91 -1.76 -19.75 -4.78
N SER A 92 -2.07 -18.47 -5.05
CA SER A 92 -1.63 -17.30 -4.28
C SER A 92 -2.74 -16.69 -3.40
N LEU A 93 -3.87 -17.40 -3.22
CA LEU A 93 -4.96 -16.94 -2.34
C LEU A 93 -4.45 -16.62 -0.93
N LEU A 94 -4.94 -15.51 -0.39
CA LEU A 94 -4.88 -15.16 1.03
C LEU A 94 -6.17 -15.62 1.73
N GLU A 95 -6.13 -15.64 3.06
CA GLU A 95 -7.20 -16.20 3.90
C GLU A 95 -8.56 -15.52 3.67
N ASP A 96 -8.59 -14.18 3.54
CA ASP A 96 -9.82 -13.44 3.29
C ASP A 96 -10.47 -13.80 1.95
N GLU A 97 -9.66 -13.97 0.91
CA GLU A 97 -10.12 -14.38 -0.43
C GLU A 97 -10.60 -15.83 -0.41
N TYR A 98 -9.87 -16.71 0.26
CA TYR A 98 -10.29 -18.11 0.43
C TYR A 98 -11.64 -18.21 1.15
N ASN A 99 -11.83 -17.45 2.23
CA ASN A 99 -13.10 -17.41 2.96
C ASN A 99 -14.23 -16.86 2.08
N LEU A 100 -13.97 -15.81 1.29
CA LEU A 100 -14.91 -15.29 0.31
C LEU A 100 -15.36 -16.39 -0.68
N PHE A 101 -14.41 -17.15 -1.24
CA PHE A 101 -14.71 -18.21 -2.22
C PHE A 101 -15.46 -19.38 -1.57
N ARG A 102 -15.13 -19.73 -0.33
CA ARG A 102 -15.89 -20.72 0.46
C ARG A 102 -17.31 -20.28 0.72
N ASP A 103 -17.52 -19.01 1.06
CA ASP A 103 -18.87 -18.46 1.29
C ASP A 103 -19.70 -18.52 0.01
N PHE A 104 -19.12 -18.20 -1.16
CA PHE A 104 -19.79 -18.42 -2.44
C PHE A 104 -20.12 -19.90 -2.67
N ALA A 105 -19.17 -20.81 -2.43
CA ALA A 105 -19.41 -22.25 -2.62
C ALA A 105 -20.52 -22.79 -1.69
N ALA A 106 -20.57 -22.32 -0.45
CA ALA A 106 -21.60 -22.70 0.53
C ALA A 106 -23.00 -22.16 0.18
N ASN A 107 -23.07 -20.99 -0.48
CA ASN A 107 -24.31 -20.31 -0.84
C ASN A 107 -24.69 -20.51 -2.31
N GLY A 108 -24.29 -21.65 -2.90
CA GLY A 108 -24.67 -22.01 -4.26
C GLY A 108 -24.18 -21.02 -5.33
N GLY A 109 -23.08 -20.32 -5.08
CA GLY A 109 -22.44 -19.39 -5.98
C GLY A 109 -22.93 -17.94 -5.91
N GLN A 110 -23.64 -17.55 -4.86
CA GLN A 110 -24.20 -16.20 -4.72
C GLN A 110 -23.95 -15.58 -3.35
N SER A 111 -23.96 -14.24 -3.31
CA SER A 111 -23.98 -13.47 -2.07
C SER A 111 -24.78 -12.17 -2.23
N GLU A 112 -25.66 -11.91 -1.26
CA GLU A 112 -26.36 -10.64 -1.07
C GLU A 112 -25.75 -9.80 0.07
N SER A 113 -24.78 -10.37 0.81
CA SER A 113 -24.20 -9.74 2.00
C SER A 113 -22.96 -8.89 1.70
N LEU A 114 -22.40 -9.01 0.50
CA LEU A 114 -21.21 -8.25 0.10
C LEU A 114 -21.61 -6.80 -0.22
N SER A 115 -20.86 -5.85 0.37
CA SER A 115 -21.08 -4.42 0.18
C SER A 115 -20.84 -4.02 -1.28
N ASP A 116 -21.67 -3.12 -1.81
CA ASP A 116 -21.42 -2.46 -3.08
C ASP A 116 -20.36 -1.36 -2.97
N GLU A 117 -19.82 -1.10 -1.78
CA GLU A 117 -18.67 -0.21 -1.53
C GLU A 117 -17.32 -0.94 -1.52
N ASP A 118 -17.31 -2.29 -1.49
CA ASP A 118 -16.06 -3.07 -1.52
C ASP A 118 -15.48 -3.08 -2.95
N ASP A 119 -14.43 -2.29 -3.16
CA ASP A 119 -13.74 -2.11 -4.43
C ASP A 119 -12.86 -3.31 -4.81
N ARG A 120 -12.44 -4.13 -3.83
CA ARG A 120 -11.69 -5.38 -4.08
C ARG A 120 -12.47 -6.36 -4.95
N LEU A 121 -13.80 -6.30 -4.92
CA LEU A 121 -14.65 -7.13 -5.78
C LEU A 121 -14.53 -6.74 -7.26
N ASP A 122 -14.15 -5.50 -7.59
CA ASP A 122 -13.91 -5.09 -8.96
C ASP A 122 -12.68 -5.77 -9.54
N TYR A 123 -11.66 -6.02 -8.71
CA TYR A 123 -10.49 -6.79 -9.12
C TYR A 123 -10.89 -8.20 -9.57
N LEU A 124 -11.64 -8.93 -8.75
CA LEU A 124 -12.13 -10.27 -9.10
C LEU A 124 -13.09 -10.26 -10.30
N ARG A 125 -13.89 -9.20 -10.46
CA ARG A 125 -14.71 -8.98 -11.65
C ARG A 125 -13.87 -8.76 -12.90
N GLY A 126 -12.79 -7.99 -12.78
CA GLY A 126 -11.80 -7.74 -13.83
C GLY A 126 -10.99 -8.98 -14.21
N LEU A 127 -10.97 -10.03 -13.38
CA LEU A 127 -10.43 -11.36 -13.72
C LEU A 127 -11.48 -12.30 -14.32
N GLY A 128 -12.76 -11.92 -14.28
CA GLY A 128 -13.88 -12.78 -14.67
C GLY A 128 -14.20 -13.88 -13.64
N PHE A 129 -13.75 -13.74 -12.39
CA PHE A 129 -14.05 -14.71 -11.33
C PHE A 129 -15.40 -14.49 -10.68
N LEU A 130 -15.91 -13.27 -10.69
CA LEU A 130 -17.24 -12.95 -10.20
C LEU A 130 -17.88 -11.86 -11.05
N SER A 131 -19.17 -11.65 -10.85
CA SER A 131 -19.90 -10.52 -11.38
C SER A 131 -21.09 -10.20 -10.47
N CYS A 132 -21.85 -9.17 -10.82
CA CYS A 132 -23.01 -8.75 -10.06
C CYS A 132 -24.20 -8.47 -10.99
N GLY A 133 -25.40 -8.56 -10.43
CA GLY A 133 -26.62 -8.18 -11.13
C GLY A 133 -27.76 -7.89 -10.16
N LYS A 134 -28.74 -7.14 -10.64
CA LYS A 134 -29.91 -6.73 -9.85
C LYS A 134 -30.93 -7.86 -9.77
N SER A 135 -31.36 -8.19 -8.57
CA SER A 135 -32.53 -9.01 -8.28
C SER A 135 -33.55 -8.13 -7.54
N GLY A 136 -34.55 -7.62 -8.27
CA GLY A 136 -35.45 -6.59 -7.73
C GLY A 136 -34.73 -5.27 -7.49
N GLU A 137 -34.63 -4.85 -6.23
CA GLU A 137 -33.85 -3.67 -5.80
C GLU A 137 -32.47 -4.02 -5.22
N THR A 138 -32.20 -5.30 -4.98
CA THR A 138 -30.97 -5.78 -4.32
C THR A 138 -29.89 -6.09 -5.35
N LEU A 139 -28.64 -5.71 -5.05
CA LEU A 139 -27.47 -6.17 -5.79
C LEU A 139 -27.08 -7.58 -5.30
N VAL A 140 -26.95 -8.50 -6.23
CA VAL A 140 -26.51 -9.87 -5.92
C VAL A 140 -25.19 -10.12 -6.64
N TRP A 141 -24.17 -10.46 -5.87
CA TRP A 141 -22.90 -10.94 -6.40
C TRP A 141 -23.01 -12.43 -6.69
N TYR A 142 -22.37 -12.88 -7.76
CA TYR A 142 -22.32 -14.29 -8.11
C TYR A 142 -20.98 -14.69 -8.70
N MET A 143 -20.57 -15.92 -8.38
CA MET A 143 -19.41 -16.58 -8.96
C MET A 143 -19.90 -17.56 -10.05
N PRO A 144 -19.29 -17.56 -11.25
CA PRO A 144 -19.67 -18.50 -12.29
C PRO A 144 -19.42 -19.96 -11.89
N GLU A 145 -20.29 -20.85 -12.34
CA GLU A 145 -20.24 -22.28 -12.02
C GLU A 145 -18.89 -22.92 -12.37
N GLU A 146 -18.27 -22.51 -13.47
CA GLU A 146 -16.96 -23.01 -13.89
C GLU A 146 -15.83 -22.57 -12.95
N VAL A 147 -15.91 -21.35 -12.39
CA VAL A 147 -14.91 -20.84 -11.44
C VAL A 147 -15.10 -21.52 -10.08
N LEU A 148 -16.35 -21.72 -9.64
CA LEU A 148 -16.67 -22.52 -8.46
C LEU A 148 -16.18 -23.95 -8.58
N ALA A 149 -16.31 -24.56 -9.77
CA ALA A 149 -15.84 -25.91 -10.01
C ALA A 149 -14.31 -26.01 -9.93
N VAL A 150 -13.57 -24.98 -10.36
CA VAL A 150 -12.11 -24.92 -10.17
C VAL A 150 -11.79 -24.84 -8.68
N PHE A 151 -12.40 -23.92 -7.95
CA PHE A 151 -12.18 -23.78 -6.50
C PHE A 151 -12.50 -25.07 -5.75
N GLY A 152 -13.66 -25.69 -6.02
CA GLY A 152 -14.09 -26.91 -5.35
C GLY A 152 -13.21 -28.13 -5.62
N GLN A 153 -12.46 -28.15 -6.73
CA GLN A 153 -11.45 -29.18 -6.99
C GLN A 153 -10.18 -28.97 -6.17
N MET A 154 -9.89 -27.72 -5.80
CA MET A 154 -8.70 -27.34 -5.02
C MET A 154 -8.96 -27.36 -3.52
N ASP A 155 -10.20 -27.12 -3.07
CA ASP A 155 -10.60 -26.94 -1.67
C ASP A 155 -10.41 -28.21 -0.82
N THR A 156 -9.16 -28.41 -0.43
CA THR A 156 -8.65 -29.51 0.38
C THR A 156 -7.90 -28.95 1.57
N GLN A 157 -7.68 -29.77 2.61
CA GLN A 157 -6.91 -29.33 3.78
C GLN A 157 -5.50 -28.83 3.38
N GLY A 158 -4.81 -29.51 2.46
CA GLY A 158 -3.48 -29.09 2.02
C GLY A 158 -3.49 -27.75 1.25
N PHE A 159 -4.57 -27.46 0.53
CA PHE A 159 -4.75 -26.16 -0.11
C PHE A 159 -5.01 -25.06 0.92
N HIS A 160 -5.85 -25.32 1.92
CA HIS A 160 -6.09 -24.40 3.02
C HIS A 160 -4.80 -24.11 3.82
N ASP A 161 -3.98 -25.13 4.10
CA ASP A 161 -2.68 -24.95 4.77
C ASP A 161 -1.75 -24.04 3.95
N ARG A 162 -1.80 -24.13 2.62
CA ARG A 162 -1.07 -23.21 1.73
C ARG A 162 -1.64 -21.79 1.76
N VAL A 163 -2.95 -21.60 1.80
CA VAL A 163 -3.56 -20.27 1.96
C VAL A 163 -3.09 -19.59 3.25
N LEU A 164 -3.02 -20.35 4.35
CA LEU A 164 -2.49 -19.83 5.62
C LEU A 164 -1.01 -19.44 5.52
N LEU A 165 -0.21 -20.22 4.79
CA LEU A 165 1.19 -19.87 4.49
C LEU A 165 1.28 -18.59 3.64
N ASN A 166 0.48 -18.47 2.58
CA ASN A 166 0.44 -17.28 1.73
C ASN A 166 0.12 -16.03 2.55
N THR A 167 -0.85 -16.13 3.45
CA THR A 167 -1.26 -15.05 4.35
C THR A 167 -0.15 -14.66 5.33
N GLU A 168 0.54 -15.64 5.90
CA GLU A 168 1.71 -15.41 6.75
C GLU A 168 2.85 -14.72 5.98
N VAL A 169 3.13 -15.17 4.75
CA VAL A 169 4.14 -14.58 3.85
C VAL A 169 3.81 -13.13 3.51
N ALA A 170 2.58 -12.84 3.10
CA ALA A 170 2.12 -11.48 2.79
C ALA A 170 2.25 -10.55 4.00
N ARG A 171 1.91 -11.05 5.19
CA ARG A 171 2.02 -10.30 6.44
C ARG A 171 3.47 -10.00 6.81
N PHE A 172 4.37 -10.98 6.76
CA PHE A 172 5.78 -10.73 7.02
C PHE A 172 6.40 -9.77 6.01
N ALA A 173 6.07 -9.92 4.73
CA ALA A 173 6.52 -8.99 3.70
C ALA A 173 6.09 -7.55 3.99
N ALA A 174 4.82 -7.33 4.31
CA ALA A 174 4.30 -6.02 4.68
C ALA A 174 5.02 -5.41 5.89
N GLY A 175 5.28 -6.19 6.94
CA GLY A 175 5.95 -5.68 8.14
C GLY A 175 7.45 -5.39 7.94
N ILE A 176 8.12 -6.17 7.10
CA ILE A 176 9.51 -5.89 6.70
C ILE A 176 9.55 -4.59 5.89
N LEU A 177 8.66 -4.46 4.90
CA LEU A 177 8.58 -3.29 4.04
C LEU A 177 8.13 -2.04 4.80
N TYR A 178 7.27 -2.15 5.80
CA TYR A 178 6.95 -1.04 6.70
C TYR A 178 8.22 -0.43 7.31
N ALA A 179 9.17 -1.29 7.72
CA ALA A 179 10.42 -0.86 8.31
C ALA A 179 11.42 -0.32 7.28
N CYS A 180 11.52 -0.89 6.09
CA CYS A 180 12.61 -0.57 5.14
C CYS A 180 12.19 0.14 3.84
N GLY A 181 10.89 0.33 3.62
CA GLY A 181 10.30 1.06 2.49
C GLY A 181 10.23 0.23 1.20
N TYR A 182 11.35 -0.34 0.77
CA TYR A 182 11.46 -1.10 -0.47
C TYR A 182 12.52 -2.19 -0.35
N LEU A 183 12.28 -3.33 -1.02
CA LEU A 183 13.28 -4.38 -1.27
C LEU A 183 13.03 -5.00 -2.64
N ASN A 184 14.10 -5.44 -3.29
CA ASN A 184 13.96 -6.30 -4.46
C ASN A 184 13.42 -7.69 -4.06
N TYR A 185 12.92 -8.46 -5.03
CA TYR A 185 12.26 -9.74 -4.74
C TYR A 185 13.17 -10.75 -4.04
N GLU A 186 14.46 -10.81 -4.38
CA GLU A 186 15.41 -11.74 -3.76
C GLU A 186 15.63 -11.41 -2.29
N GLN A 187 15.93 -10.14 -2.00
CA GLN A 187 16.13 -9.65 -0.62
C GLN A 187 14.88 -9.84 0.24
N LEU A 188 13.70 -9.54 -0.30
CA LEU A 188 12.45 -9.70 0.44
C LEU A 188 12.13 -11.18 0.67
N PHE A 189 12.33 -12.03 -0.33
CA PHE A 189 12.13 -13.48 -0.21
C PHE A 189 13.02 -14.07 0.89
N GLU A 190 14.32 -13.78 0.88
CA GLU A 190 15.27 -14.29 1.87
C GLU A 190 14.87 -13.85 3.29
N ARG A 191 14.47 -12.58 3.45
CA ARG A 191 14.03 -12.06 4.75
C ARG A 191 12.73 -12.70 5.22
N VAL A 192 11.73 -12.86 4.35
CA VAL A 192 10.47 -13.52 4.72
C VAL A 192 10.73 -14.97 5.13
N VAL A 193 11.51 -15.72 4.35
CA VAL A 193 11.88 -17.10 4.66
C VAL A 193 12.56 -17.20 6.03
N SER A 194 13.37 -16.22 6.42
CA SER A 194 14.03 -16.21 7.74
C SER A 194 13.07 -16.14 8.94
N TYR A 195 11.83 -15.67 8.75
CA TYR A 195 10.80 -15.61 9.81
C TYR A 195 9.85 -16.81 9.83
N LEU A 196 9.88 -17.65 8.80
CA LEU A 196 9.05 -18.84 8.69
C LEU A 196 9.65 -20.01 9.47
N GLU A 197 8.77 -20.88 9.96
CA GLU A 197 9.19 -22.19 10.49
C GLU A 197 9.82 -23.04 9.38
N ALA A 198 10.76 -23.92 9.73
CA ALA A 198 11.59 -24.64 8.76
C ALA A 198 10.78 -25.44 7.71
N GLU A 199 9.68 -26.08 8.12
CA GLU A 199 8.81 -26.83 7.21
C GLU A 199 8.09 -25.91 6.22
N ARG A 200 7.58 -24.77 6.69
CA ARG A 200 6.92 -23.74 5.87
C ARG A 200 7.89 -23.07 4.91
N ALA A 201 9.09 -22.75 5.38
CA ALA A 201 10.17 -22.21 4.57
C ALA A 201 10.55 -23.13 3.40
N GLN A 202 10.60 -24.45 3.63
CA GLN A 202 10.89 -25.43 2.57
C GLN A 202 9.75 -25.59 1.56
N ALA A 203 8.51 -25.33 1.97
CA ALA A 203 7.32 -25.43 1.11
C ALA A 203 7.12 -24.20 0.20
N LEU A 204 7.80 -23.08 0.47
CA LEU A 204 7.67 -21.84 -0.27
C LEU A 204 8.76 -21.73 -1.35
N SER A 205 8.36 -21.78 -2.62
CA SER A 205 9.26 -21.47 -3.72
C SER A 205 9.35 -19.97 -3.97
N PHE A 206 10.43 -19.51 -4.61
CA PHE A 206 10.56 -18.11 -5.03
C PHE A 206 9.44 -17.66 -5.97
N MET A 207 9.01 -18.53 -6.90
CA MET A 207 7.91 -18.21 -7.83
C MET A 207 6.56 -18.12 -7.11
N ASP A 208 6.31 -18.98 -6.13
CA ASP A 208 5.12 -18.87 -5.27
C ASP A 208 5.12 -17.55 -4.51
N PHE A 209 6.27 -17.20 -3.91
CA PHE A 209 6.44 -15.94 -3.21
C PHE A 209 6.12 -14.73 -4.10
N VAL A 210 6.66 -14.68 -5.32
CA VAL A 210 6.32 -13.60 -6.28
C VAL A 210 4.82 -13.58 -6.59
N GLY A 211 4.19 -14.74 -6.79
CA GLY A 211 2.74 -14.84 -6.98
C GLY A 211 1.94 -14.28 -5.79
N ILE A 212 2.36 -14.59 -4.57
CA ILE A 212 1.76 -14.06 -3.33
C ILE A 212 1.92 -12.55 -3.25
N MET A 213 3.10 -12.00 -3.59
CA MET A 213 3.33 -10.54 -3.57
C MET A 213 2.47 -9.81 -4.59
N LEU A 214 2.34 -10.36 -5.80
CA LEU A 214 1.47 -9.79 -6.84
C LEU A 214 0.00 -9.81 -6.39
N ASN A 215 -0.45 -10.92 -5.80
CA ASN A 215 -1.83 -11.02 -5.32
C ASN A 215 -2.08 -10.09 -4.12
N ALA A 216 -1.18 -10.08 -3.14
CA ALA A 216 -1.26 -9.18 -1.99
C ALA A 216 -1.29 -7.72 -2.41
N SER A 217 -0.53 -7.33 -3.43
CA SER A 217 -0.55 -5.97 -3.99
C SER A 217 -1.87 -5.58 -4.64
N CYS A 218 -2.68 -6.54 -5.09
CA CYS A 218 -4.00 -6.29 -5.66
C CYS A 218 -5.11 -6.35 -4.60
N TRP A 219 -4.94 -7.16 -3.55
CA TRP A 219 -5.97 -7.43 -2.55
C TRP A 219 -5.85 -6.60 -1.27
N LYS A 220 -4.62 -6.23 -0.88
CA LYS A 220 -4.31 -5.54 0.38
C LYS A 220 -3.71 -4.16 0.12
N ASN A 221 -4.10 -3.19 0.94
CA ASN A 221 -3.55 -1.83 0.92
C ASN A 221 -2.30 -1.69 1.79
N THR A 222 -1.36 -2.63 1.69
CA THR A 222 -0.14 -2.65 2.52
C THR A 222 1.14 -2.62 1.69
N VAL A 223 1.12 -3.20 0.50
CA VAL A 223 2.30 -3.33 -0.36
C VAL A 223 1.95 -3.07 -1.81
N VAL A 224 2.93 -2.62 -2.59
CA VAL A 224 2.80 -2.42 -4.03
C VAL A 224 3.92 -3.21 -4.72
N ALA A 225 3.52 -4.18 -5.55
CA ALA A 225 4.46 -4.96 -6.35
C ALA A 225 4.92 -4.14 -7.57
N LEU A 226 6.23 -4.10 -7.77
CA LEU A 226 6.90 -3.42 -8.87
C LEU A 226 7.60 -4.46 -9.76
N PRO A 227 8.09 -4.08 -10.97
CA PRO A 227 8.79 -5.02 -11.83
C PRO A 227 10.05 -5.65 -11.21
N GLN A 228 10.73 -4.94 -10.30
CA GLN A 228 12.01 -5.35 -9.73
C GLN A 228 11.96 -5.66 -8.23
N GLY A 229 10.85 -5.36 -7.55
CA GLY A 229 10.73 -5.51 -6.11
C GLY A 229 9.34 -5.20 -5.61
N VAL A 230 9.25 -4.92 -4.33
CA VAL A 230 7.99 -4.56 -3.67
C VAL A 230 8.27 -3.38 -2.75
N LYS A 231 7.38 -2.38 -2.76
CA LYS A 231 7.41 -1.27 -1.82
C LYS A 231 6.27 -1.32 -0.82
N TYR A 232 6.47 -0.70 0.33
CA TYR A 232 5.38 -0.36 1.22
C TYR A 232 4.49 0.71 0.56
N TYR A 233 3.17 0.63 0.78
CA TYR A 233 2.22 1.42 -0.01
C TYR A 233 2.37 2.94 0.13
N THR A 234 2.94 3.42 1.24
CA THR A 234 3.18 4.86 1.49
C THR A 234 4.52 5.37 0.97
N LEU A 235 5.34 4.52 0.33
CA LEU A 235 6.58 4.97 -0.30
C LEU A 235 6.29 5.72 -1.60
N ILE A 236 6.70 6.99 -1.62
CA ILE A 236 6.44 7.91 -2.72
C ILE A 236 7.38 7.63 -3.91
N ASP A 237 8.69 7.54 -3.66
CA ASP A 237 9.72 7.45 -4.70
C ASP A 237 10.72 6.33 -4.38
N GLU A 238 10.51 5.16 -4.98
CA GLU A 238 11.37 3.99 -4.81
C GLU A 238 12.77 4.17 -5.38
N ASP A 239 12.91 4.88 -6.50
CA ASP A 239 14.19 5.08 -7.18
C ASP A 239 15.09 5.99 -6.32
N ALA A 240 14.52 7.09 -5.78
CA ALA A 240 15.22 7.99 -4.88
C ALA A 240 15.63 7.30 -3.56
N LEU A 241 14.77 6.43 -3.02
CA LEU A 241 15.08 5.67 -1.82
C LEU A 241 16.22 4.67 -2.07
N GLU A 242 16.16 3.91 -3.15
CA GLU A 242 17.19 2.92 -3.50
C GLU A 242 18.56 3.60 -3.67
N ASP A 243 18.60 4.74 -4.38
CA ASP A 243 19.82 5.56 -4.54
C ASP A 243 20.42 5.99 -3.20
N GLU A 244 19.59 6.41 -2.24
CA GLU A 244 20.07 6.80 -0.90
C GLU A 244 20.54 5.60 -0.08
N GLN A 245 19.86 4.46 -0.16
CA GLN A 245 20.28 3.22 0.49
C GLN A 245 21.60 2.68 -0.09
N LEU A 246 21.83 2.84 -1.40
CA LEU A 246 23.08 2.46 -2.06
C LEU A 246 24.27 3.34 -1.61
N ARG A 247 24.04 4.64 -1.36
CA ARG A 247 25.07 5.53 -0.78
C ARG A 247 25.51 5.08 0.62
N ARG A 248 24.68 4.29 1.31
CA ARG A 248 24.92 3.69 2.63
C ARG A 248 25.19 2.19 2.51
N SER A 249 25.97 1.80 1.50
CA SER A 249 26.32 0.39 1.23
C SER A 249 27.08 -0.32 2.35
N ASP A 250 27.65 0.45 3.30
CA ASP A 250 28.31 -0.02 4.51
C ASP A 250 27.35 -0.28 5.69
N LEU A 251 26.09 0.15 5.59
CA LEU A 251 25.05 -0.10 6.58
C LEU A 251 24.18 -1.28 6.14
N ASP A 252 24.07 -2.29 6.99
CA ASP A 252 23.09 -3.37 6.81
C ASP A 252 21.68 -2.90 7.18
N PHE A 253 20.67 -3.50 6.56
CA PHE A 253 19.27 -3.27 6.94
C PHE A 253 19.00 -3.73 8.38
N ALA A 254 18.15 -2.98 9.08
CA ALA A 254 17.76 -3.31 10.46
C ALA A 254 17.21 -4.73 10.57
N ALA A 255 17.55 -5.38 11.68
CA ALA A 255 17.04 -6.69 12.05
C ALA A 255 15.81 -6.49 12.93
N LEU A 256 14.64 -6.89 12.43
CA LEU A 256 13.42 -6.92 13.23
C LEU A 256 13.34 -8.26 13.96
N THR A 257 12.74 -8.27 15.13
CA THR A 257 12.24 -9.50 15.72
C THR A 257 11.04 -10.01 14.93
N ARG A 258 10.79 -11.32 14.99
CA ARG A 258 9.59 -11.93 14.37
C ARG A 258 8.30 -11.26 14.85
N ALA A 259 8.23 -10.87 16.12
CA ALA A 259 7.06 -10.21 16.70
C ALA A 259 6.86 -8.79 16.13
N GLU A 260 7.94 -8.01 15.98
CA GLU A 260 7.87 -6.68 15.36
C GLU A 260 7.45 -6.76 13.90
N ALA A 261 8.06 -7.66 13.11
CA ALA A 261 7.70 -7.85 11.71
C ALA A 261 6.23 -8.31 11.58
N TRP A 262 5.77 -9.23 12.43
CA TRP A 262 4.38 -9.69 12.41
C TRP A 262 3.37 -8.60 12.79
N ALA A 263 3.71 -7.76 13.77
CA ALA A 263 2.86 -6.66 14.21
C ALA A 263 2.75 -5.60 13.11
N ALA A 264 3.88 -5.17 12.56
CA ALA A 264 3.96 -4.15 11.51
C ALA A 264 3.26 -4.55 10.20
N GLY A 265 3.10 -5.85 9.95
CA GLY A 265 2.44 -6.37 8.76
C GLY A 265 0.91 -6.44 8.84
N ALA A 266 0.28 -5.94 9.90
CA ALA A 266 -1.17 -5.88 9.97
C ALA A 266 -1.75 -4.90 8.95
N ASP A 267 -2.95 -5.19 8.42
CA ASP A 267 -3.63 -4.35 7.41
C ASP A 267 -3.95 -2.93 7.91
N SER A 268 -4.02 -2.74 9.23
CA SER A 268 -4.22 -1.43 9.87
C SER A 268 -3.24 -1.28 11.04
N TYR A 269 -1.96 -1.28 10.72
CA TYR A 269 -0.91 -1.11 11.72
C TYR A 269 -0.74 0.36 12.13
N THR A 270 -0.84 0.63 13.42
CA THR A 270 -0.45 1.91 14.02
C THR A 270 0.68 1.64 15.01
N PRO A 271 1.85 2.30 14.87
CA PRO A 271 2.96 2.08 15.79
C PRO A 271 2.60 2.49 17.22
N ASP A 272 2.67 1.54 18.15
CA ASP A 272 2.39 1.79 19.57
C ASP A 272 3.69 1.99 20.37
N THR A 273 4.45 3.02 19.97
CA THR A 273 5.69 3.40 20.67
C THR A 273 5.41 4.48 21.73
N PRO A 274 6.28 4.61 22.77
CA PRO A 274 6.17 5.72 23.72
C PRO A 274 6.14 7.10 23.04
N ALA A 275 6.91 7.28 21.95
CA ALA A 275 6.95 8.53 21.21
C ALA A 275 5.65 8.82 20.44
N CYS A 276 5.07 7.81 19.78
CA CYS A 276 3.77 7.94 19.13
C CYS A 276 2.67 8.28 20.15
N ARG A 277 2.62 7.57 21.28
CA ARG A 277 1.65 7.85 22.35
C ARG A 277 1.80 9.25 22.92
N ALA A 278 3.03 9.73 23.12
CA ALA A 278 3.27 11.08 23.62
C ALA A 278 2.76 12.16 22.67
N LEU A 279 2.99 12.00 21.36
CA LEU A 279 2.52 12.98 20.37
C LEU A 279 0.99 12.94 20.20
N ILE A 280 0.38 11.76 20.20
CA ILE A 280 -1.09 11.62 20.20
C ILE A 280 -1.69 12.31 21.43
N GLN A 281 -1.13 12.04 22.62
CA GLN A 281 -1.58 12.68 23.86
C GLN A 281 -1.42 14.20 23.83
N PHE A 282 -0.34 14.71 23.24
CA PHE A 282 -0.12 16.13 23.05
C PHE A 282 -1.26 16.76 22.24
N PHE A 283 -1.61 16.20 21.08
CA PHE A 283 -2.71 16.74 20.26
C PHE A 283 -4.07 16.66 20.98
N MET A 284 -4.32 15.60 21.74
CA MET A 284 -5.55 15.49 22.51
C MET A 284 -5.64 16.54 23.62
N GLN A 285 -4.56 16.78 24.36
CA GLN A 285 -4.55 17.67 25.53
C GLN A 285 -4.46 19.15 25.13
N GLU A 286 -3.54 19.48 24.24
CA GLU A 286 -3.23 20.87 23.90
C GLU A 286 -4.10 21.42 22.77
N HIS A 287 -4.61 20.56 21.88
CA HIS A 287 -5.41 20.96 20.73
C HIS A 287 -6.85 20.43 20.75
N GLY A 288 -7.22 19.62 21.75
CA GLY A 288 -8.58 19.09 21.89
C GLY A 288 -8.98 18.13 20.78
N CYS A 289 -8.00 17.54 20.08
CA CYS A 289 -8.27 16.52 19.07
C CYS A 289 -8.89 15.29 19.72
N ASP A 290 -9.83 14.64 19.02
CA ASP A 290 -10.19 13.27 19.37
C ASP A 290 -9.03 12.31 19.05
N VAL A 291 -9.13 11.09 19.58
CA VAL A 291 -8.06 10.09 19.45
C VAL A 291 -7.78 9.69 18.00
N MET A 292 -8.80 9.66 17.14
CA MET A 292 -8.62 9.30 15.73
C MET A 292 -7.89 10.42 15.01
N LYS A 293 -8.34 11.66 15.16
CA LYS A 293 -7.68 12.81 14.54
C LYS A 293 -6.23 12.97 15.01
N ALA A 294 -5.96 12.76 16.30
CA ALA A 294 -4.61 12.82 16.85
C ALA A 294 -3.71 11.69 16.33
N ALA A 295 -4.25 10.48 16.17
CA ALA A 295 -3.55 9.35 15.56
C ALA A 295 -3.27 9.59 14.08
N ASP A 296 -4.21 10.15 13.33
CA ASP A 296 -4.05 10.49 11.91
C ASP A 296 -2.92 11.50 11.72
N ILE A 297 -2.92 12.61 12.47
CA ILE A 297 -1.84 13.62 12.39
C ILE A 297 -0.48 12.99 12.71
N THR A 298 -0.41 12.13 13.74
CA THR A 298 0.82 11.42 14.11
C THR A 298 1.26 10.46 13.00
N GLY A 299 0.31 9.80 12.33
CA GLY A 299 0.54 8.91 11.19
C GLY A 299 1.10 9.65 9.98
N GLU A 300 0.50 10.79 9.61
CA GLU A 300 0.97 11.63 8.50
C GLU A 300 2.40 12.14 8.72
N ILE A 301 2.70 12.60 9.94
CA ILE A 301 4.09 12.98 10.30
C ILE A 301 5.03 11.77 10.19
N THR A 302 4.59 10.59 10.63
CA THR A 302 5.41 9.37 10.54
C THR A 302 5.69 9.02 9.08
N ILE A 303 4.69 9.08 8.20
CA ILE A 303 4.84 8.83 6.76
C ILE A 303 5.79 9.85 6.13
N LEU A 304 5.65 11.13 6.47
CA LEU A 304 6.54 12.21 6.03
C LEU A 304 8.00 11.90 6.41
N LEU A 305 8.25 11.55 7.67
CA LEU A 305 9.60 11.23 8.15
C LEU A 305 10.15 9.96 7.49
N GLN A 306 9.34 8.92 7.31
CA GLN A 306 9.75 7.67 6.64
C GLN A 306 10.19 7.91 5.18
N ASN A 307 9.49 8.80 4.47
CA ASN A 307 9.83 9.26 3.12
C ASN A 307 11.01 10.24 3.08
N GLY A 308 11.64 10.54 4.23
CA GLY A 308 12.80 11.39 4.29
C GLY A 308 12.53 12.87 4.51
N GLY A 309 11.29 13.22 4.82
CA GLY A 309 10.92 14.56 5.23
C GLY A 309 11.63 14.96 6.52
N THR A 310 11.81 16.27 6.66
CA THR A 310 12.54 16.91 7.74
C THR A 310 11.61 17.30 8.88
N MET A 311 12.20 17.57 10.04
CA MET A 311 11.50 18.17 11.17
C MET A 311 10.84 19.51 10.83
N GLN A 312 11.43 20.27 9.91
CA GLN A 312 10.89 21.55 9.48
C GLN A 312 9.61 21.34 8.66
N GLU A 313 9.62 20.39 7.71
CA GLU A 313 8.42 20.05 6.94
C GLU A 313 7.31 19.48 7.85
N ALA A 314 7.66 18.73 8.90
CA ALA A 314 6.69 18.31 9.91
C ALA A 314 6.07 19.51 10.68
N VAL A 315 6.85 20.55 10.96
CA VAL A 315 6.34 21.80 11.57
C VAL A 315 5.47 22.57 10.58
N GLU A 316 5.88 22.70 9.33
CA GLU A 316 5.11 23.35 8.25
C GLU A 316 3.75 22.66 8.05
N TYR A 317 3.72 21.33 8.06
CA TYR A 317 2.48 20.55 8.04
C TYR A 317 1.55 20.90 9.23
N LEU A 318 2.10 21.06 10.42
CA LEU A 318 1.34 21.45 11.61
C LEU A 318 0.86 22.91 11.56
N GLU A 319 1.63 23.80 10.93
CA GLU A 319 1.24 25.19 10.66
C GLU A 319 0.03 25.25 9.71
N ASP A 320 0.04 24.44 8.65
CA ASP A 320 -1.07 24.32 7.68
C ASP A 320 -2.35 23.81 8.35
N LEU A 321 -2.22 22.89 9.31
CA LEU A 321 -3.32 22.43 10.16
C LEU A 321 -3.76 23.46 11.21
N ARG A 322 -3.08 24.60 11.30
CA ARG A 322 -3.29 25.66 12.30
C ARG A 322 -3.08 25.20 13.74
N LEU A 323 -2.22 24.20 13.94
CA LEU A 323 -1.86 23.67 15.26
C LEU A 323 -0.66 24.40 15.89
N MET A 324 -0.03 25.33 15.16
CA MET A 324 1.14 26.09 15.63
C MET A 324 0.85 27.58 15.91
N GLN A 325 -0.42 27.95 16.12
CA GLN A 325 -0.82 29.37 16.30
C GLN A 325 -0.53 29.95 17.69
N ASP A 326 -0.36 29.08 18.69
CA ASP A 326 -0.05 29.43 20.07
C ASP A 326 1.45 29.20 20.31
N GLU A 327 2.18 30.24 20.71
CA GLU A 327 3.65 30.18 20.86
C GLU A 327 4.09 29.16 21.91
N ASP A 328 3.38 29.04 23.04
CA ASP A 328 3.74 28.12 24.11
C ASP A 328 3.53 26.66 23.66
N LYS A 329 2.44 26.40 22.93
CA LYS A 329 2.17 25.05 22.35
C LYS A 329 3.13 24.71 21.22
N ALA A 330 3.47 25.69 20.38
CA ALA A 330 4.44 25.54 19.31
C ALA A 330 5.84 25.21 19.84
N GLU A 331 6.24 25.75 20.98
CA GLU A 331 7.49 25.34 21.65
C GLU A 331 7.36 23.95 22.30
N ALA A 332 6.22 23.66 22.94
CA ALA A 332 6.01 22.41 23.67
C ALA A 332 5.96 21.16 22.78
N ILE A 333 5.50 21.25 21.53
CA ILE A 333 5.42 20.11 20.61
C ILE A 333 6.79 19.64 20.11
N LEU A 334 7.80 20.50 20.15
CA LEU A 334 9.12 20.22 19.57
C LEU A 334 9.78 18.99 20.18
N ALA A 335 9.65 18.80 21.51
CA ALA A 335 10.23 17.65 22.19
C ALA A 335 9.51 16.32 21.86
N PRO A 336 8.17 16.21 21.92
CA PRO A 336 7.44 15.05 21.41
C PRO A 336 7.76 14.72 19.95
N LEU A 337 7.86 15.72 19.09
CA LEU A 337 8.16 15.55 17.67
C LEU A 337 9.58 15.02 17.44
N ALA A 338 10.57 15.55 18.18
CA ALA A 338 11.94 15.06 18.16
C ALA A 338 12.03 13.60 18.64
N ALA A 339 11.28 13.25 19.69
CA ALA A 339 11.21 11.89 20.20
C ALA A 339 10.60 10.93 19.17
N LEU A 340 9.57 11.36 18.43
CA LEU A 340 9.00 10.57 17.34
C LEU A 340 10.06 10.29 16.27
N ASN A 341 10.71 11.32 15.73
CA ASN A 341 11.76 11.15 14.73
C ASN A 341 12.84 10.14 15.15
N ASN A 342 13.29 10.23 16.40
CA ASN A 342 14.36 9.35 16.90
C ASN A 342 13.92 7.89 17.10
N ALA A 343 12.62 7.67 17.32
CA ALA A 343 12.02 6.35 17.50
C ALA A 343 11.45 5.75 16.20
N THR A 344 11.30 6.54 15.14
CA THR A 344 10.76 6.07 13.84
C THR A 344 11.84 5.31 13.06
N ARG A 345 11.45 4.17 12.48
CA ARG A 345 12.29 3.45 11.51
C ARG A 345 12.29 4.21 10.20
N LEU A 346 13.44 4.77 9.81
CA LEU A 346 13.56 5.59 8.61
C LEU A 346 14.10 4.76 7.45
N TRP A 347 13.46 4.86 6.28
CA TRP A 347 13.81 4.01 5.14
C TRP A 347 15.19 4.33 4.56
N GLN A 348 15.57 5.61 4.57
CA GLN A 348 16.91 6.06 4.18
C GLN A 348 18.00 5.49 5.10
N LEU A 349 17.62 5.15 6.34
CA LEU A 349 18.47 4.46 7.31
C LEU A 349 18.29 2.94 7.25
N LYS A 350 17.79 2.40 6.13
CA LYS A 350 17.57 0.96 5.93
C LYS A 350 16.76 0.31 7.06
N GLY A 351 15.81 1.06 7.61
CA GLY A 351 14.89 0.65 8.67
C GLY A 351 15.43 0.69 10.09
N HIS A 352 16.63 1.25 10.29
CA HIS A 352 17.08 1.61 11.63
C HIS A 352 16.37 2.87 12.11
N THR A 353 16.17 2.99 13.42
CA THR A 353 15.82 4.27 14.03
C THR A 353 17.09 5.11 14.24
N PRO A 354 16.98 6.46 14.27
CA PRO A 354 18.12 7.29 14.66
C PRO A 354 18.70 6.94 16.04
N GLU A 355 17.85 6.55 17.00
CA GLU A 355 18.28 6.12 18.34
C GLU A 355 19.10 4.82 18.29
N GLU A 356 18.68 3.82 17.51
CA GLU A 356 19.42 2.57 17.30
C GLU A 356 20.82 2.84 16.72
N LEU A 357 20.92 3.66 15.67
CA LEU A 357 22.21 3.99 15.06
C LEU A 357 23.12 4.74 16.02
N MET A 358 22.58 5.71 16.77
CA MET A 358 23.35 6.46 17.75
C MET A 358 23.96 5.55 18.83
N ALA A 359 23.20 4.56 19.30
CA ALA A 359 23.67 3.57 20.26
C ALA A 359 24.73 2.63 19.68
N MET A 360 24.61 2.25 18.40
CA MET A 360 25.51 1.31 17.72
C MET A 360 26.86 1.91 17.34
N THR A 361 26.88 3.12 16.77
CA THR A 361 28.09 3.67 16.14
C THR A 361 28.80 4.71 17.00
N GLY A 362 28.11 5.30 18.00
CA GLY A 362 28.58 6.51 18.70
C GLY A 362 28.67 7.75 17.78
N GLU A 363 28.49 7.58 16.48
CA GLU A 363 28.41 8.58 15.44
C GLU A 363 26.96 8.63 14.96
N GLY A 364 26.14 9.34 15.74
CA GLY A 364 24.72 9.55 15.49
C GLY A 364 24.33 10.99 15.80
N ARG A 365 25.04 11.96 15.21
CA ARG A 365 24.51 13.34 15.19
C ARG A 365 23.36 13.40 14.19
N VAL A 366 22.17 12.99 14.61
CA VAL A 366 20.99 13.80 14.30
C VAL A 366 21.15 15.09 15.10
N ILE A 367 21.04 16.22 14.42
CA ILE A 367 21.24 17.54 15.00
C ILE A 367 20.32 17.67 16.23
N PRO A 368 20.85 17.90 17.45
CA PRO A 368 20.00 18.21 18.59
C PRO A 368 19.19 19.48 18.28
N PHE A 369 17.92 19.45 18.68
CA PHE A 369 16.83 20.37 18.33
C PHE A 369 17.09 21.87 18.63
N ASN A 370 18.23 22.21 19.22
CA ASN A 370 18.60 23.55 19.65
C ASN A 370 19.37 24.37 18.59
N GLN A 371 19.34 24.00 17.31
CA GLN A 371 19.86 24.82 16.21
C GLN A 371 18.85 25.18 15.10
N VAL A 372 17.56 24.89 15.28
CA VAL A 372 16.53 25.17 14.24
C VAL A 372 16.04 26.62 14.24
N HIS A 373 16.38 27.43 15.24
CA HIS A 373 16.19 28.89 15.16
C HIS A 373 17.51 29.65 14.97
N LYS A 374 17.72 30.09 13.72
CA LYS A 374 18.66 31.12 13.27
C LYS A 374 20.16 30.82 13.43
N ALA A 375 20.74 30.10 12.47
CA ALA A 375 22.09 30.42 12.01
C ALA A 375 22.28 30.00 10.54
N LYS A 376 22.72 30.93 9.69
CA LYS A 376 23.32 30.59 8.40
C LYS A 376 24.47 29.62 8.67
N VAL A 377 24.39 28.38 8.17
CA VAL A 377 25.46 27.39 8.30
C VAL A 377 26.76 28.02 7.80
N GLY A 378 27.76 28.14 8.68
CA GLY A 378 29.02 28.77 8.36
C GLY A 378 29.75 27.95 7.31
N ARG A 379 30.38 28.62 6.35
CA ARG A 379 31.12 28.00 5.24
C ARG A 379 32.15 26.93 5.70
N ASN A 380 32.64 27.00 6.94
CA ASN A 380 33.61 26.05 7.50
C ASN A 380 33.02 25.03 8.50
N ASP A 381 31.72 25.08 8.79
CA ASP A 381 31.05 24.20 9.76
C ASP A 381 30.83 22.80 9.17
N PRO A 382 30.62 21.75 9.98
CA PRO A 382 30.24 20.44 9.49
C PRO A 382 28.98 20.51 8.61
N CYS A 383 29.00 19.82 7.48
CA CYS A 383 27.91 19.90 6.51
C CYS A 383 26.67 19.15 7.01
N PRO A 384 25.46 19.75 6.94
CA PRO A 384 24.21 19.12 7.39
C PRO A 384 23.85 17.84 6.61
N CYS A 385 24.47 17.61 5.45
CA CYS A 385 24.38 16.40 4.62
C CYS A 385 24.90 15.11 5.29
N GLY A 386 25.43 15.17 6.51
CA GLY A 386 25.99 14.02 7.22
C GLY A 386 27.34 13.51 6.68
N SER A 387 27.92 14.12 5.64
CA SER A 387 29.16 13.63 4.99
C SER A 387 30.44 13.72 5.83
N GLY A 388 30.40 14.28 7.04
CA GLY A 388 31.58 14.57 7.85
C GLY A 388 32.50 15.68 7.31
N LYS A 389 32.24 16.24 6.12
CA LYS A 389 33.02 17.33 5.50
C LYS A 389 32.53 18.71 5.96
N LYS A 390 33.39 19.74 5.83
CA LYS A 390 32.98 21.15 5.99
C LYS A 390 31.96 21.55 4.91
N TYR A 391 30.98 22.40 5.24
CA TYR A 391 29.87 22.80 4.37
C TYR A 391 30.32 23.30 3.00
N LYS A 392 31.39 24.12 2.94
CA LYS A 392 32.00 24.58 1.66
C LYS A 392 32.53 23.49 0.73
N ASN A 393 32.74 22.29 1.26
CA ASN A 393 33.29 21.14 0.56
C ASN A 393 32.25 20.01 0.36
N CYS A 394 31.00 20.15 0.83
CA CYS A 394 29.87 19.24 0.53
C CYS A 394 28.75 20.04 -0.17
N CYS A 395 27.71 20.46 0.55
CA CYS A 395 26.47 20.98 -0.07
C CYS A 395 26.52 22.44 -0.51
N LEU A 396 27.45 23.27 -0.04
CA LEU A 396 27.42 24.70 -0.39
C LEU A 396 27.38 24.96 -1.92
N ARG A 397 28.11 24.17 -2.71
CA ARG A 397 28.10 24.32 -4.18
C ARG A 397 26.83 23.79 -4.86
N LYS A 398 26.11 22.90 -4.19
CA LYS A 398 24.82 22.37 -4.62
C LYS A 398 23.69 23.33 -4.26
N ASP A 399 23.83 24.06 -3.16
CA ASP A 399 22.85 25.03 -2.68
C ASP A 399 23.00 26.43 -3.34
N GLU A 400 24.15 26.68 -4.00
CA GLU A 400 24.43 27.90 -4.79
C GLU A 400 24.14 27.73 -6.30
N GLN A 401 23.64 26.56 -6.73
CA GLN A 401 23.14 26.29 -8.09
C GLN A 401 21.62 26.17 -8.05
#